data_AF-A0A943UXN3-F1
#
_entry.id   AF-A0A943UXN3-F1
#
_cell.length_a   1.000
_cell.length_b   1.000
_cell.length_c   1.000
_cell.angle_alpha   90.00
_cell.angle_beta   90.00
_cell.angle_gamma   90.00
#
_symmetry.space_group_name_H-M   'P 1'
#
loop_
_entity.id
_entity.type
_entity.pdbx_description
1 polymer ?
#
loop_
_entity_poly.entity_id
_entity_poly.type
_entity_poly.pdbx_seq_one_letter_code
_entity_poly.pdbx_strand_id
1 'polypeptide(L)'
;PSHQFPTGIAMPVARRNELLAWAREQADRYIVEDDRDCTLRLAGKPLPTLQGADEHERVIHIGTFDATLAPALRIAYMVLPSHLAHAYRETLGFYPCAVSAIDQIALARFMEQKELERLDNRTKTRCRNTRDALMDALGKTPAATRISYEHIDAGTYFILRVDAKNPPLSPARAPIGRTDGPAVSEKSAYRPPRRASDTPPAENEMRHGCAFADTQAALEERIASSLARQDVAVEPLSRYRSESSGQKRTLRHAFDPQENTQEAENGRIACRFALNCIALSEKQARAAAEAIYRGLAAFV
;
A
#
# COMPACT_ATOMS: atom_id res chain seq x y z
N PRO A 1 -1.10 -9.39 3.24
CA PRO A 1 0.21 -10.01 3.61
C PRO A 1 1.16 -10.25 2.43
N SER A 2 0.60 -10.42 1.23
CA SER A 2 1.34 -10.71 0.01
C SER A 2 2.09 -9.51 -0.58
N HIS A 3 1.59 -8.29 -0.34
CA HIS A 3 2.17 -7.00 -0.73
C HIS A 3 1.52 -5.94 0.19
N GLN A 4 2.21 -5.52 1.25
CA GLN A 4 1.64 -4.57 2.21
C GLN A 4 1.46 -3.21 1.53
N PHE A 5 0.25 -2.65 1.53
CA PHE A 5 0.05 -1.27 1.08
C PHE A 5 0.34 -0.28 2.22
N PRO A 6 1.16 0.77 2.00
CA PRO A 6 1.72 1.22 0.72
C PRO A 6 3.12 0.68 0.38
N THR A 7 3.74 -0.13 1.23
CA THR A 7 5.20 -0.39 1.15
C THR A 7 5.62 -1.37 0.06
N GLY A 8 4.69 -2.19 -0.41
CA GLY A 8 4.96 -3.29 -1.34
C GLY A 8 5.65 -4.49 -0.69
N ILE A 9 5.93 -4.44 0.62
CA ILE A 9 6.65 -5.52 1.30
C ILE A 9 5.78 -6.77 1.36
N ALA A 10 6.33 -7.86 0.83
CA ALA A 10 5.82 -9.20 1.08
C ALA A 10 6.22 -9.63 2.50
N MET A 11 5.24 -9.95 3.35
CA MET A 11 5.51 -10.38 4.71
C MET A 11 6.37 -11.65 4.73
N PRO A 12 7.55 -11.65 5.39
CA PRO A 12 8.42 -12.82 5.49
C PRO A 12 7.73 -14.00 6.18
N VAL A 13 8.14 -15.23 5.82
CA VAL A 13 7.58 -16.47 6.39
C VAL A 13 7.71 -16.51 7.92
N ALA A 14 8.86 -16.10 8.47
CA ALA A 14 9.05 -16.03 9.91
C ALA A 14 7.98 -15.17 10.60
N ARG A 15 7.73 -13.97 10.06
CA ARG A 15 6.71 -13.06 10.60
C ARG A 15 5.29 -13.61 10.48
N ARG A 16 4.99 -14.34 9.40
CA ARG A 16 3.70 -15.04 9.23
C ARG A 16 3.50 -16.09 10.33
N ASN A 17 4.52 -16.87 10.61
CA ASN A 17 4.50 -17.89 11.66
C ASN A 17 4.36 -17.27 13.05
N GLU A 18 5.05 -16.15 13.33
CA GLU A 18 4.89 -15.40 14.58
C GLU A 18 3.44 -14.94 14.79
N LEU A 19 2.79 -14.39 13.76
CA LEU A 19 1.40 -13.96 13.85
C LEU A 19 0.47 -15.14 14.11
N LEU A 20 0.63 -16.24 13.37
CA LEU A 20 -0.17 -17.45 13.57
C LEU A 20 0.04 -18.03 14.98
N ALA A 21 1.27 -18.07 15.47
CA ALA A 21 1.56 -18.49 16.84
C ALA A 21 0.90 -17.57 17.87
N TRP A 22 1.02 -16.25 17.72
CA TRP A 22 0.37 -15.27 18.59
C TRP A 22 -1.15 -15.44 18.63
N ALA A 23 -1.78 -15.74 17.49
CA ALA A 23 -3.22 -15.96 17.41
C ALA A 23 -3.66 -17.28 18.07
N ARG A 24 -2.78 -18.29 18.11
CA ARG A 24 -3.04 -19.58 18.76
C ARG A 24 -2.94 -19.52 20.28
N GLU A 25 -2.21 -18.57 20.84
CA GLU A 25 -1.99 -18.45 22.29
C GLU A 25 -3.27 -18.22 23.11
N GLN A 26 -4.32 -17.61 22.52
CA GLN A 26 -5.57 -17.34 23.23
C GLN A 26 -6.77 -17.53 22.32
N ALA A 27 -7.87 -18.05 22.87
CA ALA A 27 -9.05 -18.43 22.11
C ALA A 27 -9.84 -17.24 21.52
N ASP A 28 -9.63 -16.02 22.03
CA ASP A 28 -10.29 -14.78 21.60
C ASP A 28 -9.44 -13.97 20.61
N ARG A 29 -8.26 -14.48 20.20
CA ARG A 29 -7.40 -13.82 19.22
C ARG A 29 -7.71 -14.28 17.82
N TYR A 30 -7.85 -13.30 16.92
CA TYR A 30 -8.04 -13.52 15.50
C TYR A 30 -7.14 -12.59 14.69
N ILE A 31 -6.77 -13.05 13.51
CA ILE A 31 -6.11 -12.25 12.48
C ILE A 31 -7.14 -11.96 11.40
N VAL A 32 -7.29 -10.69 11.04
CA VAL A 32 -8.02 -10.31 9.83
C VAL A 32 -6.99 -10.08 8.72
N GLU A 33 -6.98 -10.97 7.74
CA GLU A 33 -6.15 -10.89 6.55
C GLU A 33 -6.92 -10.17 5.43
N ASP A 34 -6.56 -8.92 5.14
CA ASP A 34 -7.05 -8.19 3.96
C ASP A 34 -6.07 -8.44 2.79
N ASP A 35 -6.53 -9.11 1.74
CA ASP A 35 -5.69 -9.58 0.62
C ASP A 35 -6.30 -9.22 -0.74
N ARG A 36 -6.42 -7.92 -0.99
CA ARG A 36 -7.10 -7.35 -2.17
C ARG A 36 -6.45 -7.68 -3.51
N ASP A 37 -5.13 -7.59 -3.61
CA ASP A 37 -4.40 -7.80 -4.88
C ASP A 37 -3.62 -9.14 -4.87
N CYS A 38 -4.10 -10.12 -4.10
CA CYS A 38 -3.37 -11.36 -3.82
C CYS A 38 -2.97 -12.14 -5.08
N THR A 39 -3.81 -12.07 -6.11
CA THR A 39 -3.56 -12.73 -7.37
C THR A 39 -2.54 -11.96 -8.20
N LEU A 40 -2.37 -10.65 -8.02
CA LEU A 40 -1.67 -9.72 -8.91
C LEU A 40 -0.14 -9.67 -8.74
N ARG A 41 0.46 -10.70 -8.16
CA ARG A 41 1.93 -10.84 -8.14
C ARG A 41 2.46 -10.95 -9.57
N LEU A 42 3.33 -10.01 -9.97
CA LEU A 42 3.78 -9.88 -11.36
C LEU A 42 4.88 -10.88 -11.73
N ALA A 43 5.69 -11.31 -10.76
CA ALA A 43 6.73 -12.32 -10.93
C ALA A 43 6.74 -13.34 -9.79
N GLY A 44 7.12 -14.58 -10.12
CA GLY A 44 7.18 -15.68 -9.17
C GLY A 44 5.81 -16.30 -8.84
N LYS A 45 5.82 -17.28 -7.92
CA LYS A 45 4.59 -17.94 -7.47
C LYS A 45 3.79 -17.03 -6.52
N PRO A 46 2.45 -17.08 -6.54
CA PRO A 46 1.63 -16.46 -5.51
C PRO A 46 2.10 -16.88 -4.11
N LEU A 47 2.10 -15.95 -3.15
CA LEU A 47 2.37 -16.29 -1.77
C LEU A 47 1.15 -16.98 -1.18
N PRO A 48 1.33 -18.05 -0.36
CA PRO A 48 0.21 -18.61 0.37
C PRO A 48 -0.38 -17.54 1.30
N THR A 49 -1.70 -17.55 1.45
CA THR A 49 -2.40 -16.69 2.41
C THR A 49 -2.10 -17.14 3.84
N LEU A 50 -2.26 -16.26 4.83
CA LEU A 50 -2.23 -16.66 6.24
C LEU A 50 -3.35 -17.65 6.54
N GLN A 51 -4.52 -17.44 5.93
CA GLN A 51 -5.66 -18.33 6.09
C GLN A 51 -5.38 -19.75 5.56
N GLY A 52 -4.67 -19.88 4.44
CA GLY A 52 -4.30 -21.20 3.89
C GLY A 52 -3.25 -21.94 4.73
N ALA A 53 -2.53 -21.24 5.60
CA ALA A 53 -1.57 -21.81 6.55
C ALA A 53 -2.13 -21.98 7.97
N ASP A 54 -3.38 -21.58 8.19
CA ASP A 54 -4.02 -21.61 9.49
C ASP A 54 -4.73 -22.93 9.76
N GLU A 55 -4.22 -23.68 10.73
CA GLU A 55 -4.78 -24.96 11.16
C GLU A 55 -5.69 -24.82 12.39
N HIS A 56 -5.83 -23.63 12.95
CA HIS A 56 -6.47 -23.41 14.26
C HIS A 56 -7.70 -22.50 14.19
N GLU A 57 -8.20 -22.22 12.98
CA GLU A 57 -9.41 -21.41 12.75
C GLU A 57 -9.32 -20.00 13.37
N ARG A 58 -8.12 -19.38 13.29
CA ARG A 58 -7.78 -18.04 13.82
C ARG A 58 -7.65 -16.95 12.78
N VAL A 59 -7.66 -17.27 11.49
CA VAL A 59 -7.55 -16.27 10.42
C VAL A 59 -8.89 -16.09 9.71
N ILE A 60 -9.37 -14.85 9.70
CA ILE A 60 -10.48 -14.38 8.87
C ILE A 60 -9.87 -13.75 7.63
N HIS A 61 -10.16 -14.31 6.46
CA HIS A 61 -9.64 -13.79 5.19
C HIS A 61 -10.69 -12.91 4.51
N ILE A 62 -10.27 -11.75 4.04
CA ILE A 62 -11.11 -10.79 3.32
C ILE A 62 -10.46 -10.52 1.98
N GLY A 63 -11.25 -10.65 0.92
CA GLY A 63 -10.83 -10.41 -0.45
C GLY A 63 -11.89 -9.65 -1.22
N THR A 64 -11.53 -9.25 -2.44
CA THR A 64 -12.39 -8.45 -3.30
C THR A 64 -12.12 -8.72 -4.77
N PHE A 65 -13.12 -8.53 -5.62
CA PHE A 65 -13.04 -8.77 -7.07
C PHE A 65 -12.83 -7.47 -7.87
N ASP A 66 -12.78 -6.32 -7.22
CA ASP A 66 -12.69 -4.98 -7.83
C ASP A 66 -11.31 -4.65 -8.43
N ALA A 67 -10.22 -5.26 -7.94
CA ALA A 67 -8.87 -5.01 -8.45
C ALA A 67 -8.64 -5.49 -9.90
N THR A 68 -9.37 -6.54 -10.34
CA THR A 68 -9.13 -7.19 -11.64
C THR A 68 -10.35 -7.28 -12.56
N LEU A 69 -11.56 -7.34 -12.03
CA LEU A 69 -12.76 -7.76 -12.77
C LEU A 69 -13.54 -6.56 -13.32
N ALA A 70 -13.86 -5.61 -12.45
CA ALA A 70 -14.37 -4.28 -12.75
C ALA A 70 -14.64 -3.56 -11.41
N PRO A 71 -14.03 -2.40 -11.14
CA PRO A 71 -14.34 -1.59 -9.96
C PRO A 71 -15.85 -1.29 -9.79
N ALA A 72 -16.62 -1.39 -10.88
CA ALA A 72 -18.07 -1.19 -10.90
C ALA A 72 -18.88 -2.32 -10.21
N LEU A 73 -18.37 -3.56 -10.16
CA LEU A 73 -19.12 -4.69 -9.57
C LEU A 73 -19.18 -4.61 -8.04
N ARG A 74 -18.18 -3.99 -7.39
CA ARG A 74 -18.10 -3.76 -5.93
C ARG A 74 -18.42 -5.02 -5.10
N ILE A 75 -17.95 -6.17 -5.56
CA ILE A 75 -18.14 -7.45 -4.87
C ILE A 75 -16.90 -7.74 -4.02
N ALA A 76 -17.10 -7.83 -2.71
CA ALA A 76 -16.13 -8.32 -1.74
C ALA A 76 -16.63 -9.60 -1.09
N TYR A 77 -15.71 -10.40 -0.56
CA TYR A 77 -16.02 -11.65 0.13
C TYR A 77 -15.18 -11.79 1.39
N MET A 78 -15.66 -12.65 2.28
CA MET A 78 -14.98 -13.01 3.51
C MET A 78 -15.03 -14.52 3.68
N VAL A 79 -13.90 -15.12 3.98
CA VAL A 79 -13.78 -16.53 4.37
C VAL A 79 -13.66 -16.56 5.89
N LEU A 80 -14.73 -16.99 6.54
CA LEU A 80 -14.79 -17.16 7.98
C LEU A 80 -14.37 -18.58 8.37
N PRO A 81 -13.68 -18.75 9.51
CA PRO A 81 -13.58 -20.04 10.17
C PRO A 81 -14.97 -20.66 10.45
N SER A 82 -15.07 -21.98 10.47
CA SER A 82 -16.36 -22.69 10.43
C SER A 82 -17.29 -22.29 11.58
N HIS A 83 -16.73 -22.18 12.80
CA HIS A 83 -17.48 -21.76 13.99
C HIS A 83 -17.96 -20.31 13.89
N LEU A 84 -17.16 -19.40 13.32
CA LEU A 84 -17.58 -18.01 13.09
C LEU A 84 -18.62 -17.91 11.98
N ALA A 85 -18.53 -18.75 10.94
CA ALA A 85 -19.54 -18.80 9.89
C ALA A 85 -20.91 -19.25 10.43
N HIS A 86 -20.93 -20.19 11.38
CA HIS A 86 -22.15 -20.60 12.08
C HIS A 86 -22.73 -19.44 12.90
N ALA A 87 -21.91 -18.84 13.78
CA ALA A 87 -22.34 -17.72 14.60
C ALA A 87 -22.83 -16.53 13.76
N TYR A 88 -22.17 -16.25 12.63
CA TYR A 88 -22.58 -15.21 11.69
C TYR A 88 -23.98 -15.47 11.12
N ARG A 89 -24.29 -16.72 10.71
CA ARG A 89 -25.63 -17.04 10.19
C ARG A 89 -26.71 -16.91 11.27
N GLU A 90 -26.43 -17.33 12.50
CA GLU A 90 -27.39 -17.26 13.60
C GLU A 90 -27.67 -15.83 14.06
N THR A 91 -26.62 -15.01 14.13
CA THR A 91 -26.72 -13.67 14.74
C THR A 91 -26.88 -12.55 13.73
N LEU A 92 -26.35 -12.71 12.51
CA LEU A 92 -26.29 -11.68 11.47
C LEU A 92 -26.91 -12.13 10.14
N GLY A 93 -27.48 -13.34 10.07
CA GLY A 93 -28.10 -13.87 8.84
C GLY A 93 -29.31 -13.07 8.34
N PHE A 94 -29.86 -12.19 9.18
CA PHE A 94 -30.94 -11.28 8.79
C PHE A 94 -30.46 -10.08 7.95
N TYR A 95 -29.15 -9.78 7.95
CA TYR A 95 -28.62 -8.69 7.12
C TYR A 95 -28.65 -9.11 5.65
N PRO A 96 -29.36 -8.37 4.78
CA PRO A 96 -29.38 -8.68 3.36
C PRO A 96 -28.01 -8.46 2.74
N CYS A 97 -27.62 -9.34 1.82
CA CYS A 97 -26.44 -9.10 0.98
C CYS A 97 -26.69 -7.86 0.12
N ALA A 98 -25.80 -6.87 0.22
CA ALA A 98 -25.91 -5.65 -0.56
C ALA A 98 -25.59 -5.85 -2.06
N VAL A 99 -24.97 -6.98 -2.42
CA VAL A 99 -24.62 -7.32 -3.79
C VAL A 99 -25.82 -7.95 -4.50
N SER A 100 -26.15 -7.45 -5.69
CA SER A 100 -27.23 -7.99 -6.53
C SER A 100 -27.06 -9.49 -6.79
N ALA A 101 -28.16 -10.25 -6.74
CA ALA A 101 -28.16 -11.67 -7.08
C ALA A 101 -27.74 -11.91 -8.53
N ILE A 102 -28.06 -10.99 -9.45
CA ILE A 102 -27.67 -11.09 -10.87
C ILE A 102 -26.15 -11.01 -10.99
N ASP A 103 -25.52 -10.07 -10.29
CA ASP A 103 -24.06 -9.89 -10.32
C ASP A 103 -23.34 -11.10 -9.72
N GLN A 104 -23.89 -11.67 -8.63
CA GLN A 104 -23.38 -12.91 -8.03
C GLN A 104 -23.45 -14.11 -8.99
N ILE A 105 -24.58 -14.30 -9.70
CA ILE A 105 -24.73 -15.38 -10.68
C ILE A 105 -23.80 -15.17 -11.88
N ALA A 106 -23.68 -13.93 -12.37
CA ALA A 106 -22.78 -13.60 -13.47
C ALA A 106 -21.32 -13.90 -13.08
N LEU A 107 -20.90 -13.49 -11.89
CA LEU A 107 -19.57 -13.77 -11.36
C LEU A 107 -19.33 -15.28 -11.21
N ALA A 108 -20.29 -16.03 -10.66
CA ALA A 108 -20.18 -17.47 -10.51
C ALA A 108 -19.93 -18.17 -11.87
N ARG A 109 -20.71 -17.84 -12.90
CA ARG A 109 -20.52 -18.37 -14.25
C ARG A 109 -19.17 -17.97 -14.86
N PHE A 110 -18.74 -16.74 -14.62
CA PHE A 110 -17.45 -16.22 -15.08
C PHE A 110 -16.28 -17.00 -14.46
N MET A 111 -16.39 -17.35 -13.17
CA MET A 111 -15.43 -18.19 -12.46
C MET A 111 -15.45 -19.64 -12.94
N GLU A 112 -16.64 -20.24 -13.09
CA GLU A 112 -16.81 -21.62 -13.60
C GLU A 112 -16.18 -21.81 -14.99
N GLN A 113 -16.27 -20.78 -15.84
CA GLN A 113 -15.68 -20.79 -17.18
C GLN A 113 -14.18 -20.46 -17.21
N LYS A 114 -13.57 -20.22 -16.04
CA LYS A 114 -12.17 -19.78 -15.84
C LYS A 114 -11.84 -18.43 -16.48
N GLU A 115 -12.85 -17.61 -16.76
CA GLU A 115 -12.65 -16.29 -17.36
C GLU A 115 -11.99 -15.32 -16.37
N LEU A 116 -12.25 -15.48 -15.06
CA LEU A 116 -11.55 -14.72 -14.02
C LEU A 116 -10.04 -14.96 -14.06
N GLU A 117 -9.62 -16.22 -14.13
CA GLU A 117 -8.19 -16.58 -14.24
C GLU A 117 -7.55 -16.00 -15.52
N ARG A 118 -8.28 -16.05 -16.64
CA ARG A 118 -7.83 -15.45 -17.92
C ARG A 118 -7.68 -13.94 -17.80
N LEU A 119 -8.65 -13.27 -17.17
CA LEU A 119 -8.62 -11.83 -16.95
C LEU A 119 -7.47 -11.43 -16.04
N ASP A 120 -7.28 -12.11 -14.91
CA ASP A 120 -6.14 -11.90 -14.01
C ASP A 120 -4.80 -12.02 -14.75
N ASN A 121 -4.62 -13.05 -15.57
CA ASN A 121 -3.40 -13.25 -16.34
C ASN A 121 -3.17 -12.15 -17.39
N ARG A 122 -4.24 -11.68 -18.05
CA ARG A 122 -4.19 -10.52 -18.96
C ARG A 122 -3.81 -9.25 -18.19
N THR A 123 -4.42 -9.01 -17.04
CA THR A 123 -4.14 -7.85 -16.20
C THR A 123 -2.71 -7.84 -15.70
N LYS A 124 -2.18 -8.98 -15.22
CA LYS A 124 -0.75 -9.12 -14.84
C LYS A 124 0.18 -8.79 -16.00
N THR A 125 -0.13 -9.29 -17.20
CA THR A 125 0.69 -9.04 -18.39
C THR A 125 0.68 -7.55 -18.74
N ARG A 126 -0.49 -6.91 -18.71
CA ARG A 126 -0.62 -5.47 -18.93
C ARG A 126 0.14 -4.68 -17.87
N CYS A 127 0.02 -5.03 -16.60
CA CYS A 127 0.73 -4.36 -15.49
C CYS A 127 2.25 -4.45 -15.66
N ARG A 128 2.77 -5.65 -15.97
CA ARG A 128 4.19 -5.85 -16.29
C ARG A 128 4.65 -4.96 -17.43
N ASN A 129 3.98 -5.04 -18.59
CA ASN A 129 4.36 -4.26 -19.76
C ASN A 129 4.32 -2.74 -19.48
N THR A 130 3.31 -2.28 -18.74
CA THR A 130 3.14 -0.88 -18.38
C THR A 130 4.23 -0.42 -17.42
N ARG A 131 4.54 -1.22 -16.39
CA ARG A 131 5.64 -0.98 -15.46
C ARG A 131 6.99 -0.94 -16.18
N ASP A 132 7.27 -1.93 -17.03
CA ASP A 132 8.55 -2.04 -17.75
C ASP A 132 8.72 -0.87 -18.71
N ALA A 133 7.65 -0.46 -19.41
CA ALA A 133 7.67 0.73 -20.27
C ALA A 133 7.86 2.04 -19.47
N LEU A 134 7.27 2.16 -18.28
CA LEU A 134 7.47 3.29 -17.39
C LEU A 134 8.93 3.37 -16.92
N MET A 135 9.49 2.24 -16.48
CA MET A 135 10.87 2.15 -16.00
C MET A 135 11.88 2.41 -17.13
N ASP A 136 11.67 1.86 -18.32
CA ASP A 136 12.49 2.13 -19.51
C ASP A 136 12.44 3.62 -19.90
N ALA A 137 11.25 4.23 -19.89
CA ALA A 137 11.10 5.64 -20.18
C ALA A 137 11.77 6.53 -19.11
N LEU A 138 11.61 6.22 -17.82
CA LEU A 138 12.30 6.92 -16.73
C LEU A 138 13.82 6.78 -16.82
N GLY A 139 14.32 5.60 -17.20
CA GLY A 139 15.74 5.32 -17.42
C GLY A 139 16.37 6.15 -18.55
N LYS A 140 15.56 6.69 -19.47
CA LYS A 140 16.01 7.58 -20.57
C LYS A 140 16.00 9.06 -20.17
N THR A 141 15.50 9.40 -19.00
CA THR A 141 15.46 10.79 -18.51
C THR A 141 16.77 11.16 -17.80
N PRO A 142 17.16 12.45 -17.75
CA PRO A 142 18.30 12.90 -16.96
C PRO A 142 18.22 12.54 -15.47
N ALA A 143 17.00 12.33 -14.94
CA ALA A 143 16.78 11.95 -13.54
C ALA A 143 17.07 10.46 -13.25
N ALA A 144 17.36 9.62 -14.26
CA ALA A 144 17.59 8.20 -14.09
C ALA A 144 18.64 7.86 -13.02
N THR A 145 19.70 8.67 -12.90
CA THR A 145 20.78 8.48 -11.90
C THR A 145 20.35 8.73 -10.46
N ARG A 146 19.16 9.31 -10.24
CA ARG A 146 18.61 9.65 -8.93
C ARG A 146 17.33 8.90 -8.61
N ILE A 147 16.92 7.99 -9.48
CA ILE A 147 15.72 7.19 -9.31
C ILE A 147 16.12 5.74 -9.07
N SER A 148 15.54 5.13 -8.05
CA SER A 148 15.58 3.69 -7.88
C SER A 148 14.19 3.14 -7.59
N TYR A 149 14.03 1.83 -7.73
CA TYR A 149 12.74 1.15 -7.63
C TYR A 149 12.80 0.06 -6.56
N GLU A 150 11.76 -0.05 -5.75
CA GLU A 150 11.64 -1.11 -4.74
C GLU A 150 10.30 -1.84 -4.94
N HIS A 151 10.29 -3.14 -4.61
CA HIS A 151 9.08 -3.99 -4.63
C HIS A 151 8.35 -4.02 -5.98
N ILE A 152 9.07 -3.96 -7.09
CA ILE A 152 8.53 -3.85 -8.46
C ILE A 152 7.59 -4.99 -8.89
N ASP A 153 7.67 -6.15 -8.24
CA ASP A 153 6.85 -7.32 -8.54
C ASP A 153 5.63 -7.48 -7.60
N ALA A 154 5.45 -6.56 -6.66
CA ALA A 154 4.50 -6.66 -5.56
C ALA A 154 3.15 -6.00 -5.90
N GLY A 155 2.36 -6.68 -6.72
CA GLY A 155 0.97 -6.30 -6.97
C GLY A 155 0.82 -5.13 -7.93
N THR A 156 0.00 -4.16 -7.55
CA THR A 156 -0.53 -3.11 -8.43
C THR A 156 0.27 -1.82 -8.37
N TYR A 157 1.18 -1.72 -7.41
CA TYR A 157 2.05 -0.58 -7.20
C TYR A 157 3.49 -1.01 -6.94
N PHE A 158 4.41 -0.07 -7.13
CA PHE A 158 5.80 -0.21 -6.70
C PHE A 158 6.28 1.10 -6.08
N ILE A 159 7.40 1.03 -5.36
CA ILE A 159 8.00 2.20 -4.73
C ILE A 159 8.98 2.84 -5.70
N LEU A 160 8.73 4.09 -6.04
CA LEU A 160 9.71 4.98 -6.66
C LEU A 160 10.47 5.69 -5.55
N ARG A 161 11.77 5.46 -5.47
CA ARG A 161 12.67 6.23 -4.61
C ARG A 161 13.38 7.30 -5.43
N VAL A 162 13.39 8.53 -4.93
CA VAL A 162 14.05 9.67 -5.57
C VAL A 162 15.04 10.31 -4.60
N ASP A 163 16.32 10.37 -5.01
CA ASP A 163 17.38 11.06 -4.30
C ASP A 163 17.35 12.56 -4.62
N ALA A 164 16.85 13.37 -3.68
CA ALA A 164 16.85 14.82 -3.79
C ALA A 164 18.12 15.44 -3.15
N LYS A 165 18.72 16.43 -3.81
CA LYS A 165 19.83 17.24 -3.26
C LYS A 165 19.28 18.55 -2.70
N ASN A 166 19.80 18.99 -1.55
CA ASN A 166 19.50 20.28 -0.91
C ASN A 166 17.99 20.61 -0.77
N PRO A 167 17.28 20.00 0.18
CA PRO A 167 16.06 20.60 0.68
C PRO A 167 16.41 21.87 1.46
N PRO A 168 15.62 22.95 1.38
CA PRO A 168 15.78 24.06 2.30
C PRO A 168 15.61 23.54 3.74
N LEU A 169 16.66 23.63 4.55
CA LEU A 169 16.70 23.27 5.98
C LEU A 169 15.85 24.20 6.88
N SER A 170 14.82 24.82 6.33
CA SER A 170 13.89 25.63 7.12
C SER A 170 12.46 25.22 6.81
N PRO A 171 11.64 24.95 7.85
CA PRO A 171 10.21 24.95 7.69
C PRO A 171 9.81 26.40 7.38
N ALA A 172 9.85 26.78 6.11
CA ALA A 172 9.09 27.92 5.66
C ALA A 172 7.65 27.56 5.99
N ARG A 173 7.07 28.23 7.00
CA ARG A 173 5.64 28.21 7.28
C ARG A 173 4.92 28.50 5.97
N ALA A 174 4.51 27.46 5.26
CA ALA A 174 3.52 27.60 4.22
C ALA A 174 2.27 28.13 4.93
N PRO A 175 1.68 29.24 4.46
CA PRO A 175 0.42 29.68 5.02
C PRO A 175 -0.56 28.51 4.84
N ILE A 176 -1.15 28.06 5.95
CA ILE A 176 -2.29 27.14 5.94
C ILE A 176 -3.43 27.93 5.31
N GLY A 177 -3.45 27.99 3.99
CA GLY A 177 -4.59 28.44 3.23
C GLY A 177 -5.65 27.37 3.40
N ARG A 178 -6.71 27.68 4.15
CA ARG A 178 -7.97 26.95 4.04
C ARG A 178 -8.40 27.01 2.58
N THR A 179 -8.19 25.94 1.83
CA THR A 179 -8.94 25.69 0.60
C THR A 179 -10.13 24.82 0.98
N ASP A 180 -11.30 25.45 1.07
CA ASP A 180 -12.57 24.74 1.08
C ASP A 180 -12.71 23.97 -0.25
N GLY A 181 -12.52 22.65 -0.19
CA GLY A 181 -12.61 21.68 -1.30
C GLY A 181 -13.03 20.31 -0.73
N PRO A 182 -13.70 19.45 -1.52
CA PRO A 182 -14.81 18.64 -1.02
C PRO A 182 -14.38 17.57 -0.01
N ALA A 183 -15.22 17.40 1.01
CA ALA A 183 -15.06 16.44 2.09
C ALA A 183 -14.82 15.01 1.56
N VAL A 184 -13.62 14.50 1.79
CA VAL A 184 -13.34 13.06 1.70
C VAL A 184 -13.89 12.42 2.98
N SER A 185 -14.83 11.48 2.84
CA SER A 185 -15.56 10.94 3.98
C SER A 185 -14.64 10.16 4.93
N GLU A 186 -14.37 10.74 6.10
CA GLU A 186 -13.90 9.99 7.27
C GLU A 186 -15.02 9.07 7.76
N LYS A 187 -15.00 7.80 7.34
CA LYS A 187 -15.80 6.74 7.98
C LYS A 187 -15.00 5.47 8.10
N SER A 188 -14.17 5.39 9.13
CA SER A 188 -13.99 4.20 9.98
C SER A 188 -12.96 4.50 11.08
N ALA A 189 -13.43 5.02 12.22
CA ALA A 189 -12.61 5.23 13.40
C ALA A 189 -12.78 4.02 14.35
N TYR A 190 -12.00 2.96 14.13
CA TYR A 190 -11.81 1.91 15.14
C TYR A 190 -10.54 2.23 15.96
N ARG A 191 -10.69 2.38 17.28
CA ARG A 191 -9.62 2.75 18.22
C ARG A 191 -9.36 1.56 19.18
N PRO A 192 -8.26 0.80 19.03
CA PRO A 192 -7.95 -0.29 19.95
C PRO A 192 -7.40 0.21 21.30
N PRO A 193 -7.52 -0.58 22.39
CA PRO A 193 -7.09 -0.19 23.73
C PRO A 193 -5.58 -0.28 23.94
N ARG A 194 -5.07 0.56 24.86
CA ARG A 194 -3.65 0.80 25.14
C ARG A 194 -2.99 -0.36 25.91
N ARG A 195 -1.75 -0.71 25.56
CA ARG A 195 -0.79 -1.33 26.49
C ARG A 195 0.57 -0.62 26.42
N ALA A 196 1.18 -0.46 27.59
CA ALA A 196 2.44 0.23 27.80
C ALA A 196 3.61 -0.76 27.84
N SER A 197 4.61 -0.52 27.00
CA SER A 197 6.06 -0.62 27.26
C SER A 197 6.82 -0.69 25.93
N ASP A 198 7.68 0.29 25.68
CA ASP A 198 9.10 0.11 25.31
C ASP A 198 9.77 1.45 25.61
N THR A 199 11.02 1.39 26.04
CA THR A 199 11.88 2.55 26.31
C THR A 199 12.03 3.41 25.03
N PRO A 200 11.81 4.73 25.08
CA PRO A 200 11.98 5.60 23.92
C PRO A 200 13.48 5.78 23.58
N PRO A 201 13.83 5.98 22.29
CA PRO A 201 15.18 6.37 21.90
C PRO A 201 15.55 7.76 22.46
N ALA A 202 16.85 8.06 22.51
CA ALA A 202 17.39 9.26 23.15
C ALA A 202 16.83 10.56 22.53
N GLU A 203 16.52 11.56 23.36
CA GLU A 203 15.84 12.81 22.96
C GLU A 203 16.52 13.58 21.81
N ASN A 204 17.85 13.47 21.67
CA ASN A 204 18.62 14.16 20.64
C ASN A 204 18.49 13.53 19.24
N GLU A 205 18.35 12.21 19.13
CA GLU A 205 18.05 11.52 17.87
C GLU A 205 16.63 11.85 17.40
N MET A 206 15.70 11.99 18.36
CA MET A 206 14.30 12.29 18.09
C MET A 206 14.11 13.68 17.46
N ARG A 207 14.84 14.70 17.95
CA ARG A 207 14.73 16.08 17.42
C ARG A 207 15.27 16.23 15.99
N HIS A 208 16.41 15.61 15.68
CA HIS A 208 16.98 15.65 14.33
C HIS A 208 16.17 14.81 13.33
N GLY A 209 15.73 13.62 13.76
CA GLY A 209 14.86 12.76 12.99
C GLY A 209 13.52 13.41 12.62
N CYS A 210 12.88 14.13 13.55
CA CYS A 210 11.62 14.84 13.29
C CYS A 210 11.77 15.98 12.27
N ALA A 211 12.80 16.83 12.37
CA ALA A 211 12.98 17.94 11.42
C ALA A 211 13.26 17.45 9.99
N PHE A 212 14.04 16.38 9.84
CA PHE A 212 14.30 15.74 8.55
C PHE A 212 13.04 15.06 7.99
N ALA A 213 12.33 14.34 8.86
CA ALA A 213 11.07 13.70 8.56
C ALA A 213 10.03 14.69 8.01
N ASP A 214 9.90 15.88 8.61
CA ASP A 214 8.98 16.93 8.16
C ASP A 214 9.39 17.51 6.81
N THR A 215 10.69 17.67 6.60
CA THR A 215 11.27 18.14 5.33
C THR A 215 11.03 17.15 4.19
N GLN A 216 11.22 15.85 4.44
CA GLN A 216 10.89 14.78 3.50
C GLN A 216 9.39 14.75 3.18
N ALA A 217 8.53 14.83 4.19
CA ALA A 217 7.07 14.80 3.99
C ALA A 217 6.59 16.00 3.15
N ALA A 218 7.09 17.20 3.44
CA ALA A 218 6.78 18.39 2.65
C ALA A 218 7.28 18.26 1.20
N LEU A 219 8.43 17.63 0.98
CA LEU A 219 8.97 17.38 -0.36
C LEU A 219 8.13 16.33 -1.11
N GLU A 220 7.76 15.23 -0.46
CA GLU A 220 6.90 14.20 -1.04
C GLU A 220 5.51 14.77 -1.41
N GLU A 221 4.89 15.58 -0.56
CA GLU A 221 3.60 16.22 -0.88
C GLU A 221 3.71 17.18 -2.06
N ARG A 222 4.80 17.95 -2.15
CA ARG A 222 5.04 18.84 -3.29
C ARG A 222 5.23 18.06 -4.59
N ILE A 223 6.00 16.97 -4.56
CA ILE A 223 6.20 16.09 -5.71
C ILE A 223 4.86 15.43 -6.09
N ALA A 224 4.15 14.83 -5.15
CA ALA A 224 2.86 14.18 -5.41
C ALA A 224 1.81 15.15 -5.97
N SER A 225 1.75 16.39 -5.45
CA SER A 225 0.88 17.44 -6.01
C SER A 225 1.28 17.86 -7.43
N SER A 226 2.56 17.75 -7.79
CA SER A 226 3.02 17.98 -9.16
C SER A 226 2.63 16.83 -10.10
N LEU A 227 2.71 15.59 -9.62
CA LEU A 227 2.38 14.39 -10.39
C LEU A 227 0.87 14.19 -10.55
N ALA A 228 0.08 14.51 -9.54
CA ALA A 228 -1.38 14.45 -9.59
C ALA A 228 -1.96 15.39 -10.67
N ARG A 229 -1.33 16.54 -10.91
CA ARG A 229 -1.68 17.45 -12.01
C ARG A 229 -1.43 16.88 -13.41
N GLN A 230 -0.75 15.74 -13.50
CA GLN A 230 -0.41 15.04 -14.74
C GLN A 230 -1.12 13.68 -14.82
N ASP A 231 -2.22 13.51 -14.07
CA ASP A 231 -3.04 12.29 -13.99
C ASP A 231 -2.26 11.04 -13.57
N VAL A 232 -1.15 11.21 -12.84
CA VAL A 232 -0.39 10.09 -12.28
C VAL A 232 -0.88 9.83 -10.86
N ALA A 233 -1.47 8.65 -10.64
CA ALA A 233 -1.87 8.20 -9.32
C ALA A 233 -0.64 7.83 -8.47
N VAL A 234 -0.30 8.72 -7.54
CA VAL A 234 0.82 8.57 -6.59
C VAL A 234 0.37 8.80 -5.16
N GLU A 235 0.91 7.99 -4.26
CA GLU A 235 0.74 8.17 -2.81
C GLU A 235 2.11 8.39 -2.14
N PRO A 236 2.33 9.56 -1.50
CA PRO A 236 3.45 9.80 -0.59
C PRO A 236 3.49 8.76 0.52
N LEU A 237 4.64 8.14 0.72
CA LEU A 237 4.79 7.17 1.80
C LEU A 237 4.80 7.85 3.18
N SER A 238 5.22 9.11 3.29
CA SER A 238 5.17 9.91 4.52
C SER A 238 3.78 10.06 5.13
N ARG A 239 2.69 9.98 4.33
CA ARG A 239 1.30 9.97 4.84
C ARG A 239 1.00 8.82 5.78
N TYR A 240 1.76 7.74 5.69
CA TYR A 240 1.57 6.50 6.45
C TYR A 240 2.52 6.40 7.65
N ARG A 241 3.20 7.48 8.05
CA ARG A 241 3.99 7.47 9.28
C ARG A 241 3.13 7.23 10.51
N SER A 242 3.61 6.33 11.35
CA SER A 242 3.22 6.26 12.76
C SER A 242 3.78 7.49 13.47
N GLU A 243 2.91 8.41 13.90
CA GLU A 243 3.30 9.41 14.89
C GLU A 243 3.87 8.68 16.11
N SER A 244 5.03 9.12 16.58
CA SER A 244 5.69 8.62 17.80
C SER A 244 4.91 8.94 19.09
N SER A 245 3.70 9.50 18.99
CA SER A 245 2.80 9.88 20.09
C SER A 245 2.02 8.67 20.65
N GLY A 246 2.71 7.57 21.01
CA GLY A 246 2.13 6.50 21.83
C GLY A 246 0.88 5.77 21.31
N GLN A 247 0.47 6.01 20.06
CA GLN A 247 -0.69 5.39 19.42
C GLN A 247 -0.31 5.02 17.98
N LYS A 248 -0.49 3.73 17.62
CA LYS A 248 -0.24 3.10 16.31
C LYS A 248 1.17 2.53 16.04
N ARG A 249 1.60 1.52 16.80
CA ARG A 249 2.77 0.67 16.46
C ARG A 249 2.50 -0.38 15.35
N THR A 250 1.61 -0.11 14.40
CA THR A 250 1.22 -1.10 13.37
C THR A 250 2.02 -1.06 12.07
N LEU A 251 2.94 -0.10 11.90
CA LEU A 251 3.73 0.10 10.68
C LEU A 251 5.25 0.09 10.92
N ARG A 252 5.74 -0.66 11.92
CA ARG A 252 7.19 -0.74 12.25
C ARG A 252 8.10 -1.29 11.14
N HIS A 253 7.55 -1.77 10.01
CA HIS A 253 8.33 -2.31 8.88
C HIS A 253 8.19 -1.51 7.59
N ALA A 254 7.50 -0.37 7.59
CA ALA A 254 7.25 0.42 6.38
C ALA A 254 8.30 1.51 6.12
N PHE A 255 8.87 2.02 7.20
CA PHE A 255 9.88 3.07 7.24
C PHE A 255 10.86 2.63 8.31
N ASP A 256 12.03 2.13 7.91
CA ASP A 256 13.11 1.94 8.87
C ASP A 256 13.65 3.34 9.23
N PRO A 257 13.49 3.80 10.48
CA PRO A 257 14.06 5.07 10.90
C PRO A 257 15.58 5.11 10.70
N GLN A 258 16.26 3.96 10.79
CA GLN A 258 17.71 3.87 10.66
C GLN A 258 18.17 4.17 9.22
N GLU A 259 17.48 3.65 8.20
CA GLU A 259 17.79 3.97 6.79
C GLU A 259 17.71 5.48 6.51
N ASN A 260 16.65 6.14 7.00
CA ASN A 260 16.49 7.58 6.81
C ASN A 260 17.53 8.41 7.58
N THR A 261 17.96 7.94 8.75
CA THR A 261 18.97 8.66 9.56
C THR A 261 20.32 8.68 8.84
N GLN A 262 20.69 7.55 8.22
CA GLN A 262 21.92 7.42 7.45
C GLN A 262 21.89 8.17 6.11
N GLU A 263 20.71 8.27 5.47
CA GLU A 263 20.52 9.09 4.27
C GLU A 263 20.65 10.60 4.59
N ALA A 264 20.10 11.03 5.73
CA ALA A 264 20.20 12.41 6.22
C ALA A 264 21.64 12.85 6.49
N GLU A 265 22.45 11.98 7.10
CA GLU A 265 23.88 12.23 7.37
C GLU A 265 24.69 12.43 6.09
N ASN A 266 24.25 11.85 4.96
CA ASN A 266 24.90 11.98 3.66
C ASN A 266 24.39 13.15 2.81
N GLY A 267 23.52 14.00 3.36
CA GLY A 267 22.97 15.17 2.65
C GLY A 267 22.00 14.82 1.52
N ARG A 268 21.43 13.61 1.51
CA ARG A 268 20.42 13.15 0.54
C ARG A 268 19.09 12.96 1.23
N ILE A 269 18.00 13.33 0.56
CA ILE A 269 16.65 12.94 0.99
C ILE A 269 16.09 11.96 -0.01
N ALA A 270 15.80 10.74 0.43
CA ALA A 270 15.05 9.78 -0.35
C ALA A 270 13.54 10.02 -0.18
N CYS A 271 12.88 10.43 -1.26
CA CYS A 271 11.42 10.50 -1.31
C CYS A 271 10.87 9.20 -1.87
N ARG A 272 9.87 8.61 -1.22
CA ARG A 272 9.28 7.34 -1.65
C ARG A 272 7.80 7.53 -2.05
N PHE A 273 7.43 7.00 -3.21
CA PHE A 273 6.08 7.10 -3.75
C PHE A 273 5.55 5.73 -4.17
N ALA A 274 4.34 5.38 -3.76
CA ALA A 274 3.63 4.25 -4.33
C ALA A 274 2.99 4.67 -5.66
N LEU A 275 3.46 4.10 -6.77
CA LEU A 275 2.94 4.34 -8.12
C LEU A 275 2.02 3.20 -8.56
N ASN A 276 0.76 3.50 -8.90
CA ASN A 276 -0.18 2.48 -9.35
C ASN A 276 -0.06 2.22 -10.87
N CYS A 277 0.35 1.02 -11.25
CA CYS A 277 0.54 0.59 -12.63
C CYS A 277 -0.75 0.15 -13.34
N ILE A 278 -1.79 -0.25 -12.61
CA ILE A 278 -3.06 -0.71 -13.21
C ILE A 278 -3.76 0.41 -13.97
N ALA A 279 -3.64 1.64 -13.47
CA ALA A 279 -4.33 2.80 -14.02
C ALA A 279 -3.78 3.25 -15.38
N LEU A 280 -2.60 2.77 -15.78
CA LEU A 280 -1.89 3.24 -16.97
C LEU A 280 -2.01 2.26 -18.14
N SER A 281 -1.99 2.79 -19.36
CA SER A 281 -1.64 2.06 -20.59
C SER A 281 -0.15 2.26 -20.89
N GLU A 282 0.42 1.44 -21.77
CA GLU A 282 1.82 1.59 -22.19
C GLU A 282 2.12 2.97 -22.80
N LYS A 283 1.17 3.53 -23.56
CA LYS A 283 1.28 4.90 -24.08
C LYS A 283 1.28 5.93 -22.96
N GLN A 284 0.41 5.76 -21.96
CA GLN A 284 0.36 6.63 -20.79
C GLN A 284 1.61 6.46 -19.90
N ALA A 285 2.25 5.30 -19.88
CA ALA A 285 3.48 5.06 -19.12
C ALA A 285 4.62 5.99 -19.57
N ARG A 286 4.79 6.21 -20.88
CA ARG A 286 5.80 7.15 -21.41
C ARG A 286 5.49 8.60 -21.04
N ALA A 287 4.22 8.99 -21.16
CA ALA A 287 3.77 10.33 -20.75
C ALA A 287 3.94 10.53 -19.24
N ALA A 288 3.64 9.50 -18.44
CA ALA A 288 3.83 9.47 -17.00
C ALA A 288 5.32 9.58 -16.63
N ALA A 289 6.24 8.93 -17.35
CA ALA A 289 7.67 9.07 -17.11
C ALA A 289 8.15 10.51 -17.34
N GLU A 290 7.70 11.14 -18.43
CA GLU A 290 8.05 12.53 -18.74
C GLU A 290 7.42 13.51 -17.74
N ALA A 291 6.18 13.25 -17.33
CA ALA A 291 5.48 13.93 -16.25
C ALA A 291 6.27 13.83 -14.93
N ILE A 292 6.65 12.62 -14.53
CA ILE A 292 7.48 12.35 -13.36
C ILE A 292 8.80 13.12 -13.45
N TYR A 293 9.51 13.04 -14.57
CA TYR A 293 10.73 13.81 -14.77
C TYR A 293 10.50 15.32 -14.65
N ARG A 294 9.47 15.89 -15.28
CA ARG A 294 9.15 17.32 -15.15
C ARG A 294 8.85 17.73 -13.71
N GLY A 295 8.10 16.90 -12.98
CA GLY A 295 7.81 17.13 -11.56
C GLY A 295 9.06 17.03 -10.68
N LEU A 296 9.99 16.13 -11.03
CA LEU A 296 11.24 15.92 -10.31
C LEU A 296 12.36 16.89 -10.70
N ALA A 297 12.34 17.49 -11.89
CA ALA A 297 13.39 18.39 -12.39
C ALA A 297 13.62 19.63 -11.50
N ALA A 298 12.64 20.01 -10.67
CA ALA A 298 12.80 21.07 -9.68
C ALA A 298 13.55 20.62 -8.41
N PHE A 299 13.82 19.32 -8.26
CA PHE A 299 14.36 18.66 -7.07
C PHE A 299 15.59 17.76 -7.36
N VAL A 300 15.80 17.43 -8.64
CA VAL A 300 16.93 16.68 -9.19
C VAL A 300 17.88 17.65 -9.86
#